data_AF-A0A099KL70-F1
#
_entry.id   AF-A0A099KL70-F1
#
_cell.length_a   1.000
_cell.length_b   1.000
_cell.length_c   1.000
_cell.angle_alpha   90.00
_cell.angle_beta   90.00
_cell.angle_gamma   90.00
#
_symmetry.space_group_name_H-M   'P 1'
#
loop_
_entity.id
_entity.type
_entity.pdbx_description
1 polymer ?
#
loop_
_entity_poly.entity_id
_entity_poly.type
_entity_poly.pdbx_seq_one_letter_code
_entity_poly.pdbx_strand_id
1 'polypeptide(L)'
;MNKSIFLSLFVVTFLASCSSSDNACEDVTLASEQIQECQALHKRIINSKGDVLFRTELERRYQQDCIDIRYYRDEKQAAICGNKHKIKEVNNAANAEAQQ
;
A
#
# COMPACT_ATOMS: atom_id res chain seq x y z
N MET A 1 37.36 26.20 3.31
CA MET A 1 36.12 25.45 3.52
C MET A 1 35.99 24.43 2.40
N ASN A 2 36.09 23.14 2.73
CA ASN A 2 36.36 22.10 1.73
C ASN A 2 35.11 21.87 0.86
N LYS A 3 35.24 22.07 -0.46
CA LYS A 3 34.15 21.91 -1.45
C LYS A 3 33.46 20.53 -1.35
N SER A 4 34.19 19.49 -0.92
CA SER A 4 33.62 18.16 -0.67
C SER A 4 32.56 18.13 0.44
N ILE A 5 32.64 19.00 1.45
CA ILE A 5 31.68 19.03 2.57
C ILE A 5 30.32 19.58 2.10
N PHE A 6 30.34 20.60 1.23
CA PHE A 6 29.11 21.14 0.65
C PHE A 6 28.44 20.13 -0.29
N LEU A 7 29.23 19.40 -1.08
CA LEU A 7 28.72 18.36 -1.96
C LEU A 7 28.06 17.22 -1.16
N SER A 8 28.71 16.76 -0.08
CA SER A 8 28.13 15.70 0.76
C SER A 8 26.85 16.13 1.45
N LEU A 9 26.77 17.39 1.91
CA LEU A 9 25.57 17.90 2.57
C LEU A 9 24.37 17.96 1.61
N PHE A 10 24.60 18.38 0.37
CA PHE A 10 23.56 18.41 -0.67
C PHE A 10 23.04 17.02 -1.04
N VAL A 11 23.93 16.02 -1.10
CA VAL A 11 23.54 14.64 -1.41
C VAL A 11 22.70 14.03 -0.29
N VAL A 12 23.06 14.26 0.98
CA VAL A 12 22.30 13.73 2.12
C VAL A 12 20.90 14.35 2.20
N THR A 13 20.77 15.66 1.98
CA THR A 13 19.45 16.32 2.00
C THR A 13 18.57 15.90 0.82
N PHE A 14 19.14 15.65 -0.36
CA PHE A 14 18.39 15.12 -1.50
C PHE A 14 17.87 13.70 -1.25
N LEU A 15 18.70 12.82 -0.69
CA LEU A 15 18.32 11.43 -0.42
C LEU A 15 17.26 11.30 0.68
N ALA A 16 17.27 12.20 1.68
CA ALA A 16 16.25 12.22 2.73
C ALA A 16 14.84 12.51 2.21
N SER A 17 14.71 13.29 1.14
CA SER A 17 13.40 13.64 0.54
C SER A 17 12.73 12.49 -0.22
N CYS A 18 13.47 11.46 -0.65
CA CYS A 18 12.88 10.27 -1.30
C CYS A 18 12.20 9.32 -0.30
N SER A 19 12.39 9.53 1.01
CA SER A 19 11.81 8.70 2.07
C SER A 19 10.44 9.18 2.56
N SER A 20 9.84 10.20 1.95
CA SER A 20 8.51 10.68 2.36
C SER A 20 7.44 9.61 2.07
N SER A 21 6.78 9.13 3.12
CA SER A 21 5.68 8.16 3.05
C SER A 21 4.32 8.82 3.23
N ASP A 22 4.05 9.94 2.53
CA ASP A 22 2.79 10.69 2.69
C ASP A 22 1.53 9.82 2.45
N ASN A 23 1.66 8.80 1.61
CA ASN A 23 0.59 7.84 1.27
C ASN A 23 0.84 6.42 1.84
N ALA A 24 1.12 6.34 3.14
CA ALA A 24 1.24 5.05 3.85
C ALA A 24 -0.06 4.20 3.93
N CYS A 25 -1.17 4.70 3.36
CA CYS A 25 -2.45 4.02 3.32
C CYS A 25 -2.86 3.78 1.88
N GLU A 26 -3.19 2.55 1.54
CA GLU A 26 -3.79 2.22 0.25
C GLU A 26 -5.11 2.96 0.03
N ASP A 27 -5.35 3.34 -1.22
CA ASP A 27 -6.63 3.90 -1.65
C ASP A 27 -7.71 2.81 -1.57
N VAL A 28 -8.85 3.13 -0.95
CA VAL A 28 -9.99 2.22 -0.81
C VAL A 28 -10.52 1.78 -2.19
N THR A 29 -10.46 2.67 -3.19
CA THR A 29 -10.88 2.34 -4.56
C THR A 29 -9.97 1.27 -5.17
N LEU A 30 -8.65 1.48 -5.13
CA LEU A 30 -7.65 0.52 -5.60
C LEU A 30 -7.76 -0.82 -4.87
N ALA A 31 -7.91 -0.81 -3.55
CA ALA A 31 -8.08 -2.03 -2.76
C ALA A 31 -9.35 -2.80 -3.18
N SER A 32 -10.44 -2.08 -3.47
CA SER A 32 -11.70 -2.68 -3.92
C SER A 32 -11.60 -3.31 -5.32
N GLU A 33 -10.89 -2.65 -6.24
CA GLU A 33 -10.63 -3.17 -7.58
C GLU A 33 -9.82 -4.46 -7.53
N GLN A 34 -8.74 -4.49 -6.75
CA GLN A 34 -7.92 -5.69 -6.56
C GLN A 34 -8.73 -6.86 -5.95
N ILE A 35 -9.64 -6.58 -5.02
CA ILE A 35 -10.55 -7.61 -4.47
C ILE A 35 -11.47 -8.18 -5.56
N GLN A 36 -12.03 -7.32 -6.42
CA GLN A 36 -12.90 -7.75 -7.51
C GLN A 36 -12.14 -8.61 -8.53
N GLU A 37 -10.91 -8.24 -8.87
CA GLU A 37 -10.04 -9.03 -9.75
C GLU A 37 -9.76 -10.42 -9.15
N CYS A 38 -9.43 -10.47 -7.86
CA CYS A 38 -9.22 -11.72 -7.14
C CYS A 38 -10.46 -12.61 -7.11
N GLN A 39 -11.65 -12.03 -6.94
CA GLN A 39 -12.91 -12.77 -7.01
C GLN A 39 -13.17 -13.31 -8.43
N ALA A 40 -12.89 -12.51 -9.46
CA ALA A 40 -13.04 -12.95 -10.85
C ALA A 40 -12.07 -14.10 -11.17
N LEU A 41 -10.82 -14.01 -10.72
CA LEU A 41 -9.81 -15.06 -10.89
C LEU A 41 -10.22 -16.35 -10.17
N HIS A 42 -10.71 -16.26 -8.93
CA HIS A 42 -11.19 -17.41 -8.18
C HIS A 42 -12.36 -18.11 -8.88
N LYS A 43 -13.31 -17.36 -9.45
CA LYS A 43 -14.39 -17.93 -10.28
C LYS A 43 -13.85 -18.69 -11.50
N ARG A 44 -12.79 -18.19 -12.14
CA ARG A 44 -12.16 -18.88 -13.28
C ARG A 44 -11.54 -20.22 -12.87
N ILE A 45 -10.89 -20.28 -11.70
CA ILE A 45 -10.34 -21.54 -11.14
C ILE A 45 -11.46 -22.57 -10.92
N ILE A 46 -12.59 -22.15 -10.35
CA ILE A 46 -13.72 -23.07 -10.10
C ILE A 46 -14.32 -23.59 -11.41
N ASN A 47 -14.31 -22.77 -12.46
CA ASN A 47 -14.90 -23.09 -13.76
C ASN A 47 -13.97 -23.86 -14.70
N SER A 48 -12.65 -23.92 -14.46
CA SER A 48 -11.68 -24.59 -15.34
C SER A 48 -11.63 -26.12 -15.18
N LYS A 49 -12.78 -26.75 -14.89
CA LYS A 49 -12.87 -28.21 -14.68
C LYS A 49 -12.43 -28.96 -15.94
N GLY A 50 -11.49 -29.89 -15.76
CA GLY A 50 -11.02 -30.79 -16.83
C GLY A 50 -9.67 -30.39 -17.46
N ASP A 51 -9.21 -29.16 -17.29
CA ASP A 51 -7.86 -28.74 -17.72
C ASP A 51 -6.96 -28.51 -16.50
N VAL A 52 -6.21 -29.56 -16.15
CA VAL A 52 -5.34 -29.57 -14.96
C VAL A 52 -4.22 -28.53 -15.07
N LEU A 53 -3.61 -28.38 -16.25
CA LEU A 53 -2.50 -27.46 -16.44
C LEU A 53 -2.98 -26.01 -16.33
N PHE A 54 -4.09 -25.70 -16.98
CA PHE A 54 -4.68 -24.36 -16.92
C PHE A 54 -5.15 -24.01 -15.50
N ARG A 55 -5.80 -24.94 -14.81
CA ARG A 55 -6.20 -24.73 -13.41
C ARG A 55 -5.00 -24.47 -12.50
N THR A 56 -3.93 -25.23 -12.64
CA THR A 56 -2.71 -25.08 -11.83
C THR A 56 -2.08 -23.70 -12.02
N GLU A 57 -2.03 -23.20 -13.26
CA GLU A 57 -1.51 -21.85 -13.49
C GLU A 57 -2.43 -20.75 -12.94
N LEU A 58 -3.75 -20.91 -13.04
CA LEU A 58 -4.68 -19.97 -12.42
C LEU A 58 -4.54 -19.95 -10.88
N GLU A 59 -4.39 -21.12 -10.25
CA GLU A 59 -4.15 -21.26 -8.81
C GLU A 59 -2.82 -20.59 -8.41
N ARG A 60 -1.76 -20.79 -9.20
CA ARG A 60 -0.46 -20.12 -8.98
C ARG A 60 -0.60 -18.59 -9.03
N ARG A 61 -1.32 -18.06 -10.03
CA ARG A 61 -1.60 -16.61 -10.14
C ARG A 61 -2.42 -16.11 -8.96
N TYR A 62 -3.44 -16.84 -8.55
CA TYR A 62 -4.26 -16.45 -7.40
C TYR A 62 -3.43 -16.39 -6.11
N GLN A 63 -2.55 -17.36 -5.89
CA GLN A 63 -1.67 -17.34 -4.74
C GLN A 63 -0.75 -16.11 -4.74
N GLN A 64 -0.08 -15.86 -5.87
CA GLN A 64 0.84 -14.73 -5.99
C GLN A 64 0.12 -13.38 -5.88
N ASP A 65 -0.96 -13.19 -6.62
CA ASP A 65 -1.58 -11.88 -6.81
C ASP A 65 -2.56 -11.52 -5.68
N CYS A 66 -3.21 -12.53 -5.07
CA CYS A 66 -4.29 -12.31 -4.11
C CYS A 66 -3.95 -12.66 -2.67
N ILE A 67 -3.03 -13.60 -2.44
CA ILE A 67 -2.71 -14.11 -1.10
C ILE A 67 -1.37 -13.54 -0.64
N ASP A 68 -0.28 -13.86 -1.34
CA ASP A 68 1.07 -13.55 -0.88
C ASP A 68 1.32 -12.03 -0.80
N ILE A 69 0.82 -11.27 -1.78
CA ILE A 69 0.94 -9.80 -1.79
C ILE A 69 0.14 -9.16 -0.65
N ARG A 70 -1.06 -9.68 -0.35
CA ARG A 70 -1.98 -9.04 0.62
C ARG A 70 -1.77 -9.48 2.05
N TYR A 71 -1.26 -10.69 2.28
CA TYR A 71 -1.06 -11.25 3.61
C TYR A 71 -0.34 -10.27 4.56
N TYR A 72 0.77 -9.69 4.12
CA TYR A 72 1.51 -8.72 4.94
C TYR A 72 0.95 -7.30 4.86
N ARG A 73 0.33 -6.93 3.74
CA ARG A 73 -0.13 -5.56 3.50
C ARG A 73 -1.36 -5.24 4.34
N ASP A 74 -2.37 -6.09 4.29
CA ASP A 74 -3.67 -5.84 4.92
C ASP A 74 -3.54 -5.79 6.45
N GLU A 75 -2.69 -6.64 7.05
CA GLU A 75 -2.39 -6.63 8.49
C GLU A 75 -1.70 -5.32 8.94
N LYS A 76 -0.72 -4.84 8.17
CA LYS A 76 0.02 -3.61 8.49
C LYS A 76 -0.85 -2.37 8.27
N GLN A 77 -1.72 -2.40 7.26
CA GLN A 77 -2.55 -1.28 6.90
C GLN A 77 -3.57 -0.93 7.99
N ALA A 78 -4.15 -1.93 8.66
CA ALA A 78 -5.04 -1.70 9.79
C ALA A 78 -4.32 -0.96 10.94
N ALA A 79 -3.09 -1.35 11.25
CA ALA A 79 -2.28 -0.73 12.31
C ALA A 79 -1.85 0.72 11.98
N ILE A 80 -1.61 1.01 10.70
CA ILE A 80 -1.12 2.33 10.24
C ILE A 80 -2.28 3.29 9.93
N CYS A 81 -3.39 2.78 9.40
CA CYS A 81 -4.45 3.59 8.80
C CYS A 81 -5.77 3.57 9.57
N GLY A 82 -5.94 2.66 10.54
CA GLY A 82 -7.21 2.45 11.25
C GLY A 82 -7.82 3.68 11.93
N ASN A 83 -7.02 4.72 12.22
CA ASN A 83 -7.50 5.98 12.80
C ASN A 83 -6.98 7.24 12.10
N LYS A 84 -6.34 7.12 10.91
CA LYS A 84 -5.68 8.26 10.23
C LYS A 84 -6.65 9.43 9.97
N HIS A 85 -7.91 9.13 9.65
CA HIS A 85 -8.96 10.15 9.48
C HIS A 85 -9.23 10.91 10.79
N LYS A 86 -9.44 10.17 11.89
CA LYS A 86 -9.69 10.74 13.22
C LYS A 86 -8.52 11.60 13.70
N ILE A 87 -7.29 11.16 13.47
CA ILE A 87 -6.08 11.94 13.82
C ILE A 87 -6.02 13.25 13.02
N LYS A 88 -6.35 13.22 11.71
CA LYS A 88 -6.41 14.44 10.89
C LYS A 88 -7.47 15.41 11.41
N GLU A 89 -8.65 14.93 11.78
CA GLU A 89 -9.71 15.77 12.36
C GLU A 89 -9.26 16.41 13.67
N VAL A 90 -8.65 15.65 14.57
CA VAL A 90 -8.12 16.15 15.84
C VAL A 90 -7.04 17.21 15.63
N ASN A 91 -6.09 16.96 14.70
CA ASN A 91 -5.04 17.93 14.40
C ASN A 91 -5.60 19.23 13.81
N ASN A 92 -6.60 19.14 12.93
CA ASN A 92 -7.24 20.31 12.35
C ASN A 92 -7.98 21.13 13.43
N ALA A 93 -8.68 20.46 14.34
CA ALA A 93 -9.35 21.11 15.47
C ALA A 93 -8.34 21.80 16.40
N ALA A 94 -7.29 21.10 16.81
CA ALA A 94 -6.22 21.65 17.67
C ALA A 94 -5.52 22.86 17.03
N ASN A 95 -5.30 22.83 15.72
CA ASN A 95 -4.71 23.96 14.99
C ASN A 95 -5.66 25.16 14.91
N ALA A 96 -6.96 24.92 14.76
CA ALA A 96 -7.98 25.98 14.77
C ALA A 96 -8.10 26.62 16.15
N GLU A 97 -8.02 25.83 17.22
CA GLU A 97 -7.98 26.32 18.61
C GLU A 97 -6.70 27.11 18.91
N ALA A 98 -5.55 26.70 18.39
CA ALA A 98 -4.28 27.40 18.59
C ALA A 98 -4.18 28.74 17.84
N GLN A 99 -5.08 28.99 16.88
CA GLN A 99 -5.15 30.23 16.11
C GLN A 99 -6.19 31.23 16.66
N GLN A 100 -6.94 30.84 17.69
CA GLN A 100 -7.86 31.70 18.45
C GLN A 100 -7.17 32.34 19.65
#